data_AF-A0A2E3NMB0-F1
#
_entry.id   AF-A0A2E3NMB0-F1
#
_cell.length_a   1.000
_cell.length_b   1.000
_cell.length_c   1.000
_cell.angle_alpha   90.00
_cell.angle_beta   90.00
_cell.angle_gamma   90.00
#
_symmetry.space_group_name_H-M   'P 1'
#
loop_
_entity.id
_entity.type
_entity.pdbx_description
1 polymer ?
#
loop_
_entity_poly.entity_id
_entity_poly.type
_entity_poly.pdbx_seq_one_letter_code
_entity_poly.pdbx_strand_id
1 'polypeptide(L)'
;MGDSRYGGGGGAGGSIWLTAGNLAAGSGNQVEAQGGAAGGSFSMYRGGGGGGGRILVDASAVAIEPEIALWSAEGGYGRAAGGAGSVLLQVESTTTVIGQ
;
A
#
# COMPACT_ATOMS: atom_id res chain seq x y z
N MET A 1 -26.18 7.16 -10.84
CA MET A 1 -25.72 8.46 -10.29
C MET A 1 -25.59 8.28 -8.79
N GLY A 2 -24.37 8.29 -8.24
CA GLY A 2 -24.15 8.12 -6.80
C GLY A 2 -24.48 9.42 -6.06
N ASP A 3 -25.33 9.35 -5.04
CA ASP A 3 -25.60 10.48 -4.16
C ASP A 3 -24.34 10.79 -3.36
N SER A 4 -23.69 11.93 -3.64
CA SER A 4 -22.48 12.39 -2.95
C SER A 4 -22.68 12.64 -1.45
N ARG A 5 -23.93 12.59 -0.95
CA ARG A 5 -24.26 12.70 0.47
C ARG A 5 -24.07 11.39 1.23
N TYR A 6 -24.18 10.24 0.58
CA TYR A 6 -24.02 8.91 1.21
C TYR A 6 -22.73 8.26 0.70
N GLY A 7 -21.71 8.28 1.55
CA GLY A 7 -20.38 7.79 1.22
C GLY A 7 -20.25 6.27 1.32
N GLY A 8 -19.84 5.60 0.24
CA GLY A 8 -19.42 4.20 0.29
C GLY A 8 -18.13 3.98 1.08
N GLY A 9 -17.85 2.73 1.46
CA GLY A 9 -16.56 2.34 2.01
C GLY A 9 -15.43 2.50 0.99
N GLY A 10 -14.21 2.67 1.49
CA GLY A 10 -13.01 2.72 0.67
C GLY A 10 -12.69 1.35 0.05
N GLY A 11 -12.17 1.36 -1.19
CA GLY A 11 -11.75 0.13 -1.88
C GLY A 11 -10.46 -0.44 -1.30
N ALA A 12 -10.29 -1.77 -1.30
CA ALA A 12 -9.05 -2.38 -0.84
C ALA A 12 -7.85 -2.01 -1.72
N GLY A 13 -6.68 -1.91 -1.10
CA GLY A 13 -5.42 -1.65 -1.77
C GLY A 13 -5.01 -2.82 -2.67
N GLY A 14 -4.36 -2.48 -3.77
CA GLY A 14 -3.88 -3.44 -4.75
C GLY A 14 -2.78 -4.35 -4.20
N SER A 15 -2.37 -5.34 -4.99
CA SER A 15 -1.15 -6.10 -4.69
C SER A 15 -0.15 -5.91 -5.82
N ILE A 16 1.10 -5.62 -5.45
CA ILE A 16 2.22 -5.43 -6.37
C ILE A 16 3.21 -6.58 -6.13
N TRP A 17 3.55 -7.29 -7.20
CA TRP A 17 4.59 -8.28 -7.21
C TRP A 17 5.62 -7.91 -8.27
N LEU A 18 6.84 -7.62 -7.84
CA LEU A 18 7.96 -7.19 -8.68
C LEU A 18 9.06 -8.23 -8.59
N THR A 19 9.54 -8.73 -9.72
CA THR A 19 10.70 -9.61 -9.80
C THR A 19 11.83 -8.89 -10.50
N ALA A 20 13.00 -8.80 -9.87
CA ALA A 20 14.15 -8.08 -10.37
C ALA A 20 15.42 -8.95 -10.32
N GLY A 21 16.23 -8.92 -11.38
CA GLY A 21 17.59 -9.48 -11.28
C GLY A 21 18.44 -8.64 -10.33
N ASN A 22 18.44 -7.32 -10.53
CA ASN A 22 19.17 -6.38 -9.69
C ASN A 22 18.25 -5.21 -9.32
N LEU A 23 17.96 -5.03 -8.04
CA LEU A 23 17.17 -3.93 -7.52
C LEU A 23 18.07 -2.71 -7.31
N ALA A 24 17.79 -1.63 -8.01
CA ALA A 24 18.44 -0.33 -7.83
C ALA A 24 17.38 0.73 -7.53
N ALA A 25 17.02 0.88 -6.27
CA ALA A 25 16.04 1.86 -5.82
C ALA A 25 16.77 3.07 -5.23
N GLY A 26 17.21 3.99 -6.11
CA GLY A 26 17.80 5.26 -5.67
C GLY A 26 16.86 6.11 -4.81
N SER A 27 17.40 7.16 -4.20
CA SER A 27 16.63 8.08 -3.34
C SER A 27 15.40 8.64 -4.05
N GLY A 28 14.29 8.74 -3.31
CA GLY A 28 13.02 9.26 -3.83
C GLY A 28 12.17 8.26 -4.63
N ASN A 29 12.62 7.03 -4.85
CA ASN A 29 11.79 6.01 -5.48
C ASN A 29 10.71 5.50 -4.51
N GLN A 30 9.48 5.45 -5.00
CA GLN A 30 8.30 5.08 -4.21
C GLN A 30 7.58 3.89 -4.85
N VAL A 31 7.06 3.00 -4.01
CA VAL A 31 6.18 1.90 -4.43
C VAL A 31 5.02 1.87 -3.44
N GLU A 32 3.81 2.01 -3.96
CA GLU A 32 2.62 2.19 -3.13
C GLU A 32 1.46 1.27 -3.52
N ALA A 33 0.84 0.67 -2.52
CA ALA A 33 -0.33 -0.19 -2.67
C ALA A 33 -1.42 0.19 -1.65
N GLN A 34 -1.80 1.47 -1.66
CA GLN A 34 -2.69 2.07 -0.67
C GLN A 34 -4.13 1.58 -0.76
N GLY A 35 -4.78 1.45 0.40
CA GLY A 35 -6.22 1.35 0.50
C GLY A 35 -6.92 2.66 0.12
N GLY A 36 -8.06 2.53 -0.54
CA GLY A 36 -8.89 3.66 -0.93
C GLY A 36 -9.57 4.34 0.26
N ALA A 37 -9.78 5.64 0.14
CA ALA A 37 -10.54 6.42 1.11
C ALA A 37 -12.04 6.16 1.02
N ALA A 38 -12.73 6.25 2.16
CA ALA A 38 -14.19 6.28 2.19
C ALA A 38 -14.73 7.57 1.53
N GLY A 39 -15.79 7.43 0.74
CA GLY A 39 -16.42 8.55 0.04
C GLY A 39 -17.36 9.39 0.93
N GLY A 40 -17.96 10.43 0.36
CA GLY A 40 -19.06 11.21 0.95
C GLY A 40 -18.65 12.19 2.07
N SER A 41 -19.41 13.29 2.20
CA SER A 41 -19.10 14.39 3.13
C SER A 41 -19.89 14.34 4.44
N PHE A 42 -20.95 13.53 4.53
CA PHE A 42 -21.73 13.35 5.77
C PHE A 42 -21.14 12.24 6.64
N SER A 43 -20.47 12.65 7.71
CA SER A 43 -19.71 11.79 8.63
C SER A 43 -20.51 10.60 9.20
N MET A 44 -21.81 10.79 9.50
CA MET A 44 -22.61 9.73 10.16
C MET A 44 -22.90 8.51 9.26
N TYR A 45 -22.84 8.68 7.93
CA TYR A 45 -23.09 7.62 6.95
C TYR A 45 -21.83 7.26 6.15
N ARG A 46 -20.66 7.77 6.54
CA ARG A 46 -19.40 7.45 5.88
C ARG A 46 -18.97 6.02 6.27
N GLY A 47 -18.62 5.23 5.26
CA GLY A 47 -18.03 3.90 5.46
C GLY A 47 -16.62 3.94 6.09
N GLY A 48 -16.07 2.77 6.37
CA GLY A 48 -14.65 2.63 6.70
C GLY A 48 -13.75 2.81 5.47
N GLY A 49 -12.48 3.13 5.69
CA GLY A 49 -11.46 3.10 4.63
C GLY A 49 -11.13 1.67 4.22
N GLY A 50 -10.60 1.51 3.01
CA GLY A 50 -10.23 0.20 2.49
C GLY A 50 -8.93 -0.30 3.12
N GLY A 51 -8.81 -1.61 3.30
CA GLY A 51 -7.57 -2.21 3.81
C GLY A 51 -6.40 -1.97 2.85
N GLY A 52 -5.21 -1.90 3.42
CA GLY A 52 -3.95 -1.77 2.73
C GLY A 52 -3.61 -2.97 1.84
N GLY A 53 -2.73 -2.73 0.88
CA GLY A 53 -2.31 -3.70 -0.11
C GLY A 53 -1.18 -4.61 0.34
N ARG A 54 -0.57 -5.28 -0.64
CA ARG A 54 0.66 -6.06 -0.42
C ARG A 54 1.67 -5.73 -1.50
N ILE A 55 2.88 -5.41 -1.09
CA ILE A 55 4.01 -5.22 -2.00
C ILE A 55 5.02 -6.31 -1.70
N LEU A 56 5.41 -7.06 -2.72
CA LEU A 56 6.59 -7.91 -2.68
C LEU A 56 7.53 -7.53 -3.80
N VAL A 57 8.78 -7.28 -3.42
CA VAL A 57 9.91 -7.16 -4.34
C VAL A 57 10.79 -8.39 -4.16
N ASP A 58 10.85 -9.25 -5.16
CA ASP A 58 11.69 -10.44 -5.21
C ASP A 58 12.92 -10.15 -6.09
N ALA A 59 14.05 -9.89 -5.46
CA ALA A 59 15.29 -9.48 -6.11
C ALA A 59 16.37 -10.57 -6.01
N SER A 60 17.15 -10.78 -7.07
CA SER A 60 18.34 -11.64 -6.96
C SER A 60 19.51 -10.92 -6.30
N ALA A 61 19.61 -9.60 -6.43
CA ALA A 61 20.59 -8.76 -5.75
C ALA A 61 20.04 -7.34 -5.53
N VAL A 62 20.59 -6.60 -4.57
CA VAL A 62 20.33 -5.18 -4.36
C VAL A 62 21.60 -4.38 -4.64
N ALA A 63 21.58 -3.58 -5.69
CA ALA A 63 22.70 -2.68 -6.03
C ALA A 63 22.59 -1.32 -5.35
N ILE A 64 21.36 -0.84 -5.10
CA ILE A 64 21.10 0.38 -4.35
C ILE A 64 19.91 0.12 -3.43
N GLU A 65 20.14 0.26 -2.14
CA GLU A 65 19.14 0.03 -1.10
C GLU A 65 17.97 1.02 -1.23
N PRO A 66 16.72 0.53 -1.17
CA PRO A 66 15.55 1.38 -1.19
C PRO A 66 15.44 2.22 0.07
N GLU A 67 14.89 3.43 -0.08
CA GLU A 67 14.44 4.24 1.04
C GLU A 67 13.08 3.72 1.53
N ILE A 68 13.12 2.71 2.41
CA ILE A 68 11.93 1.94 2.85
C ILE A 68 10.79 2.81 3.41
N ALA A 69 11.10 4.00 3.94
CA ALA A 69 10.11 4.96 4.44
C ALA A 69 9.21 5.55 3.33
N LEU A 70 9.62 5.43 2.07
CA LEU A 70 8.87 5.88 0.90
C LEU A 70 8.04 4.76 0.24
N TRP A 71 8.08 3.55 0.78
CA TRP A 71 7.33 2.40 0.27
C TRP A 71 6.22 2.07 1.26
N SER A 72 4.99 1.96 0.78
CA SER A 72 3.84 1.88 1.67
C SER A 72 2.66 1.11 1.09
N ALA A 73 1.93 0.45 1.95
CA ALA A 73 0.70 -0.26 1.63
C ALA A 73 -0.39 0.04 2.67
N GLU A 74 -0.45 1.28 3.17
CA GLU A 74 -1.34 1.67 4.26
C GLU A 74 -2.83 1.47 3.92
N GLY A 75 -3.64 1.29 4.95
CA GLY A 75 -5.08 1.33 4.84
C GLY A 75 -5.58 2.75 4.56
N GLY A 76 -6.63 2.84 3.76
CA GLY A 76 -7.29 4.11 3.48
C GLY A 76 -8.01 4.67 4.71
N TYR A 77 -8.28 5.97 4.67
CA TYR A 77 -9.00 6.66 5.73
C TYR A 77 -10.53 6.56 5.57
N GLY A 78 -11.25 6.59 6.69
CA GLY A 78 -12.71 6.56 6.73
C GLY A 78 -13.22 6.71 8.16
N ARG A 79 -14.48 6.35 8.42
CA ARG A 79 -15.04 6.35 9.79
C ARG A 79 -14.26 5.41 10.72
N ALA A 80 -13.82 4.29 10.18
CA ALA A 80 -12.74 3.48 10.71
C ALA A 80 -11.66 3.44 9.63
N ALA A 81 -10.39 3.51 10.03
CA ALA A 81 -9.29 3.30 9.10
C ALA A 81 -9.28 1.84 8.60
N GLY A 82 -8.86 1.64 7.36
CA GLY A 82 -8.54 0.31 6.87
C GLY A 82 -7.35 -0.28 7.62
N GLY A 83 -7.30 -1.61 7.74
CA GLY A 83 -6.10 -2.28 8.27
C GLY A 83 -4.89 -2.02 7.38
N ALA A 84 -3.70 -1.94 7.96
CA ALA A 84 -2.47 -1.74 7.20
C ALA A 84 -2.10 -2.95 6.35
N GLY A 85 -1.36 -2.70 5.28
CA GLY A 85 -0.84 -3.71 4.37
C GLY A 85 0.52 -4.23 4.82
N SER A 86 1.27 -4.74 3.85
CA SER A 86 2.62 -5.24 4.09
C SER A 86 3.53 -5.01 2.90
N VAL A 87 4.74 -4.53 3.16
CA VAL A 87 5.80 -4.36 2.18
C VAL A 87 6.93 -5.33 2.50
N LEU A 88 7.26 -6.17 1.54
CA LEU A 88 8.23 -7.25 1.65
C LEU A 88 9.33 -7.04 0.60
N LEU A 89 10.57 -7.19 1.03
CA LEU A 89 11.73 -7.32 0.16
C LEU A 89 12.32 -8.71 0.36
N GLN A 90 12.38 -9.49 -0.71
CA GLN A 90 13.02 -10.79 -0.74
C GLN A 90 14.31 -10.69 -1.55
N VAL A 91 15.43 -11.14 -0.97
CA VAL A 91 16.74 -11.17 -1.63
C VAL A 91 17.37 -12.53 -1.41
N GLU A 92 17.75 -13.22 -2.48
CA GLU A 92 18.36 -14.56 -2.42
C GLU A 92 17.63 -15.54 -1.48
N SER A 93 16.29 -15.54 -1.50
CA SER A 93 15.40 -16.34 -0.62
C SER A 93 15.30 -15.88 0.85
N THR A 94 15.90 -14.74 1.22
CA THR A 94 15.69 -14.10 2.52
C THR A 94 14.58 -13.07 2.42
N THR A 95 13.48 -13.25 3.13
CA THR A 95 12.35 -12.31 3.15
C THR A 95 12.44 -11.37 4.35
N THR A 96 12.37 -10.07 4.10
CA THR A 96 12.35 -9.02 5.11
C THR A 96 11.07 -8.20 4.99
N VAL A 97 10.36 -8.01 6.10
CA VAL A 97 9.27 -7.02 6.18
C VAL A 97 9.89 -5.65 6.35
N ILE A 98 9.64 -4.75 5.40
CA ILE A 98 10.28 -3.43 5.33
C ILE A 98 9.30 -2.27 5.51
N GLY A 99 7.99 -2.54 5.54
CA GLY A 99 6.98 -1.50 5.69
C GLY A 99 5.56 -2.03 5.74
N GLN A 100 4.62 -1.09 5.83
CA GLN A 100 3.18 -1.34 5.87
C GLN A 100 2.41 -0.38 4.98
#